data_AF-A0A8B6LYT6-F1
#
_entry.id   AF-A0A8B6LYT6-F1
#
_cell.length_a   1.000
_cell.length_b   1.000
_cell.length_c   1.000
_cell.angle_alpha   90.00
_cell.angle_beta   90.00
_cell.angle_gamma   90.00
#
_symmetry.space_group_name_H-M   'P 1'
#
loop_
_entity.id
_entity.type
_entity.pdbx_description
1 polymer ?
#
loop_
_entity_poly.entity_id
_entity_poly.type
_entity_poly.pdbx_seq_one_letter_code
_entity_poly.pdbx_strand_id
1 'polypeptide(L)'
;MKFRQREHRGDMKTSSIETGSSHGLYILSYRSVHDQERVLMFPCDSKGTVLLDDLSDRQFNNYLFARGMVGFEFDPPQVMRRGELH
;
A
#
# COMPACT_ATOMS: atom_id res chain seq x y z
N MET A 1 -34.25 19.08 -17.63
CA MET A 1 -32.80 19.09 -17.95
C MET A 1 -32.21 17.78 -17.46
N LYS A 2 -31.82 16.90 -18.40
CA LYS A 2 -31.52 15.48 -18.15
C LYS A 2 -30.02 15.30 -18.36
N PHE A 3 -29.24 15.35 -17.27
CA PHE A 3 -27.80 15.10 -17.34
C PHE A 3 -27.57 13.60 -17.54
N ARG A 4 -27.46 13.22 -18.81
CA ARG A 4 -26.83 11.97 -19.24
C ARG A 4 -25.34 12.11 -18.96
N GLN A 5 -24.83 11.36 -18.00
CA GLN A 5 -23.43 10.98 -18.00
C GLN A 5 -23.38 9.47 -18.29
N ARG A 6 -22.86 9.17 -19.48
CA ARG A 6 -22.46 7.84 -19.95
C ARG A 6 -21.01 7.95 -20.40
N GLU A 7 -20.28 6.88 -20.12
CA GLU A 7 -18.97 6.47 -20.65
C GLU A 7 -17.78 7.28 -20.09
N HIS A 8 -16.70 6.63 -19.63
CA HIS A 8 -16.03 5.49 -20.25
C HIS A 8 -15.50 4.46 -19.24
N ARG A 9 -15.77 3.19 -19.54
CA ARG A 9 -14.82 2.09 -19.31
C ARG A 9 -13.52 2.45 -20.04
N GLY A 10 -12.41 2.51 -19.32
CA GLY A 10 -11.08 2.75 -19.89
C GLY A 10 -10.08 1.77 -19.32
N ASP A 11 -9.74 0.79 -20.14
CA ASP A 11 -8.47 0.08 -20.23
C ASP A 11 -7.70 -0.29 -18.95
N MET A 12 -7.93 -1.54 -18.59
CA MET A 12 -6.93 -2.50 -18.16
C MET A 12 -5.60 -2.31 -18.91
N LYS A 13 -4.65 -1.59 -18.31
CA LYS A 13 -3.27 -1.56 -18.78
C LYS A 13 -2.61 -2.88 -18.42
N THR A 14 -2.74 -3.85 -19.31
CA THR A 14 -1.81 -4.98 -19.44
C THR A 14 -0.46 -4.39 -19.85
N SER A 15 0.33 -3.97 -18.87
CA SER A 15 1.76 -3.72 -19.07
C SER A 15 2.47 -5.05 -18.85
N SER A 16 2.82 -5.68 -19.97
CA SER A 16 4.04 -6.45 -20.21
C SER A 16 4.77 -6.96 -18.97
N ILE A 17 4.74 -8.29 -18.81
CA ILE A 17 5.72 -9.15 -18.14
C ILE A 17 7.09 -8.51 -17.86
N GLU A 18 7.28 -8.02 -16.64
CA GLU A 18 8.59 -7.74 -16.05
C GLU A 18 8.76 -8.67 -14.83
N THR A 19 9.53 -9.73 -15.04
CA THR A 19 10.23 -10.57 -14.06
C THR A 19 9.77 -10.46 -12.60
N GLY A 20 8.83 -11.33 -12.19
CA GLY A 20 8.70 -11.82 -10.81
C GLY A 20 8.80 -10.78 -9.70
N SER A 21 7.99 -9.72 -9.75
CA SER A 21 7.94 -8.76 -8.65
C SER A 21 7.38 -9.43 -7.39
N SER A 22 8.26 -9.79 -6.46
CA SER A 22 7.90 -10.32 -5.13
C SER A 22 7.16 -9.30 -4.26
N HIS A 23 6.75 -8.16 -4.82
CA HIS A 23 5.96 -7.10 -4.18
C HIS A 23 4.54 -7.52 -3.77
N GLY A 24 4.08 -8.71 -4.19
CA GLY A 24 2.84 -9.32 -3.68
C GLY A 24 3.04 -10.19 -2.43
N LEU A 25 4.29 -10.49 -2.08
CA LEU A 25 4.65 -11.41 -1.00
C LEU A 25 5.08 -10.70 0.27
N TYR A 26 5.31 -9.39 0.26
CA TYR A 26 5.69 -8.64 1.45
C TYR A 26 4.77 -7.43 1.67
N ILE A 27 4.62 -7.09 2.95
CA ILE A 27 3.80 -5.99 3.44
C ILE A 27 4.64 -5.18 4.42
N LEU A 28 4.63 -3.86 4.25
CA LEU A 28 5.16 -2.91 5.21
C LEU A 28 4.03 -2.48 6.15
N SER A 29 4.20 -2.76 7.44
CA SER A 29 3.20 -2.46 8.48
C SER A 29 3.65 -1.35 9.40
N TYR A 30 2.80 -0.34 9.55
CA TYR A 30 2.90 0.72 10.54
C TYR A 30 1.85 0.47 11.62
N ARG A 31 2.28 0.09 12.81
CA ARG A 31 1.40 -0.12 13.98
C ARG A 31 1.36 1.16 14.80
N SER A 32 0.17 1.58 15.23
CA SER A 32 0.08 2.72 16.13
C SER A 32 0.58 2.34 17.53
N VAL A 33 1.32 3.25 18.15
CA VAL A 33 1.86 3.09 19.52
C VAL A 33 0.74 3.25 20.56
N HIS A 34 -0.32 3.99 20.22
CA HIS A 34 -1.42 4.33 21.13
C HIS A 34 -2.61 3.39 20.99
N ASP A 35 -2.82 2.83 19.79
CA ASP A 35 -4.00 2.03 19.44
C ASP A 35 -3.59 0.80 18.64
N GLN A 36 -3.43 -0.34 19.30
CA GLN A 36 -2.88 -1.55 18.68
C GLN A 36 -3.74 -2.13 17.55
N GLU A 37 -5.02 -1.75 17.50
CA GLU A 37 -5.95 -2.14 16.43
C GLU A 37 -5.77 -1.29 15.15
N ARG A 38 -5.15 -0.11 15.26
CA ARG A 38 -4.85 0.75 14.13
C ARG A 38 -3.51 0.37 13.49
N VAL A 39 -3.61 -0.33 12.37
CA VAL A 39 -2.47 -0.73 11.56
C VAL A 39 -2.66 -0.28 10.12
N LEU A 40 -1.65 0.37 9.55
CA LEU A 40 -1.59 0.70 8.14
C LEU A 40 -0.61 -0.25 7.44
N MET A 41 -1.12 -0.95 6.42
CA MET A 41 -0.39 -1.98 5.69
C MET A 41 -0.27 -1.58 4.22
N PHE A 42 0.95 -1.62 3.69
CA PHE A 42 1.25 -1.26 2.30
C PHE A 42 2.00 -2.41 1.61
N PRO A 43 1.69 -2.71 0.33
CA PRO A 43 2.47 -3.67 -0.42
C PRO A 43 3.92 -3.19 -0.55
N CYS A 44 4.87 -4.07 -0.31
CA CYS A 44 6.28 -3.75 -0.42
C CYS A 44 7.08 -4.93 -0.96
N ASP A 45 8.33 -4.68 -1.30
CA ASP A 45 9.29 -5.71 -1.67
C ASP A 45 9.98 -6.32 -0.43
N SER A 46 10.80 -7.34 -0.64
CA SER A 46 11.62 -7.98 0.40
C SER A 46 12.52 -7.03 1.20
N LYS A 47 12.91 -5.90 0.63
CA LYS A 47 13.74 -4.85 1.25
C LYS A 47 12.91 -3.80 1.99
N GLY A 48 11.58 -3.88 1.94
CA GLY A 48 10.68 -2.90 2.55
C GLY A 48 10.42 -1.66 1.70
N THR A 49 10.76 -1.68 0.42
CA THR A 49 10.46 -0.59 -0.50
C THR A 49 9.02 -0.70 -0.94
N VAL A 50 8.24 0.35 -0.67
CA VAL A 50 6.87 0.49 -1.17
C VAL A 50 6.94 1.08 -2.58
N LEU A 51 6.29 0.43 -3.53
CA LEU A 51 6.17 0.94 -4.89
C LEU A 51 5.06 1.98 -4.94
N LEU A 52 5.44 3.26 -4.86
CA LEU A 52 4.48 4.37 -4.74
C LEU A 52 3.57 4.51 -5.97
N ASP A 53 4.05 4.11 -7.14
CA ASP A 53 3.29 4.14 -8.41
C ASP A 53 2.12 3.16 -8.41
N ASP A 54 2.18 2.11 -7.58
CA ASP A 54 1.14 1.08 -7.44
C ASP A 54 0.09 1.45 -6.38
N LEU A 55 0.30 2.53 -5.63
CA LEU A 55 -0.62 3.00 -4.60
C LEU A 55 -1.70 3.92 -5.20
N SER A 56 -2.94 3.76 -4.72
CA SER A 56 -3.97 4.80 -4.93
C SER A 56 -3.63 6.09 -4.19
N ASP A 57 -4.20 7.23 -4.60
CA ASP A 57 -3.99 8.53 -3.94
C ASP A 57 -4.23 8.49 -2.42
N ARG A 58 -5.26 7.74 -2.00
CA ARG A 58 -5.56 7.55 -0.57
C ARG A 58 -4.46 6.75 0.14
N GLN A 59 -3.99 5.67 -0.47
CA GLN A 59 -2.92 4.85 0.11
C GLN A 59 -1.60 5.62 0.13
N PHE A 60 -1.31 6.40 -0.91
CA PHE A 60 -0.14 7.26 -0.98
C PHE A 60 -0.13 8.30 0.15
N ASN A 61 -1.23 9.02 0.35
CA ASN A 61 -1.36 9.98 1.45
C ASN A 61 -1.21 9.31 2.83
N ASN A 62 -1.85 8.15 3.03
CA ASN A 62 -1.71 7.39 4.27
C ASN A 62 -0.28 6.91 4.51
N TYR A 63 0.44 6.52 3.46
CA TYR A 63 1.84 6.09 3.55
C TYR A 63 2.74 7.26 3.95
N LEU A 64 2.59 8.42 3.32
CA LEU A 64 3.36 9.62 3.67
C LEU A 64 3.07 10.07 5.10
N PHE A 65 1.80 10.05 5.52
CA PHE A 65 1.40 10.35 6.89
C PHE A 65 2.06 9.38 7.88
N ALA A 66 1.91 8.07 7.67
CA ALA A 66 2.47 7.06 8.56
C ALA A 66 4.00 7.20 8.68
N ARG A 67 4.69 7.39 7.55
CA ARG A 67 6.15 7.55 7.50
C ARG A 67 6.63 8.82 8.20
N GLY A 68 5.89 9.92 8.12
CA GLY A 68 6.21 11.16 8.83
C GLY A 68 5.96 11.09 10.34
N MET A 69 5.07 10.19 10.77
CA MET A 69 4.64 10.05 12.17
C MET A 69 5.32 8.87 12.91
N VAL A 70 6.33 8.24 12.29
CA VAL A 70 7.14 7.18 12.93
C VAL A 70 7.89 7.75 14.13
N GLY A 71 7.86 7.02 15.25
CA GLY A 71 8.47 7.45 16.51
C GLY A 71 7.61 8.42 17.33
N PHE A 72 6.47 8.85 16.79
CA PHE A 72 5.50 9.68 17.50
C PHE A 72 4.15 8.96 17.64
N GLU A 73 3.50 8.61 16.53
CA GLU A 73 2.20 7.94 16.52
C GLU A 73 2.29 6.48 16.06
N PHE A 74 3.33 6.14 15.28
CA PHE A 74 3.57 4.79 14.77
C PHE A 74 4.93 4.26 15.20
N ASP A 75 4.99 2.95 15.43
CA ASP A 75 6.24 2.21 15.60
C ASP A 75 7.08 2.19 14.31
N PRO A 76 8.39 1.88 14.41
CA PRO A 76 9.23 1.62 13.25
C PRO A 76 8.58 0.57 12.32
N PRO A 77 8.49 0.84 11.00
CA PRO A 77 7.76 -0.02 10.10
C PRO A 77 8.39 -1.42 10.03
N GLN A 78 7.54 -2.44 9.97
CA GLN A 78 7.96 -3.84 9.92
C GLN A 78 7.63 -4.45 8.56
N VAL A 79 8.60 -5.12 7.95
CA VAL A 79 8.41 -5.89 6.72
C VAL A 79 7.96 -7.30 7.11
N MET A 80 6.79 -7.70 6.62
CA MET A 80 6.19 -9.01 6.89
C MET A 80 5.91 -9.74 5.59
N ARG A 81 6.04 -11.06 5.57
CA ARG A 81 5.68 -11.86 4.40
C ARG A 81 4.18 -12.20 4.42
N ARG A 82 3.47 -11.99 3.31
CA ARG A 82 2.02 -12.21 3.13
C ARG A 82 1.62 -13.70 3.05
N GLY A 83 2.37 -14.60 3.69
CA GLY A 83 2.28 -16.04 3.40
C GLY A 83 2.60 -17.00 4.54
N GLU A 84 2.59 -16.57 5.79
CA GLU A 84 2.65 -17.49 6.94
C GLU A 84 1.42 -17.28 7.84
N LEU A 85 0.25 -17.57 7.28
CA LEU A 85 -0.89 -18.05 8.05
C LEU A 85 -0.91 -19.57 7.85
N HIS A 86 -0.32 -20.31 8.78
CA HIS A 86 -0.59 -21.74 8.95
C HIS A 86 -1.86 -21.91 9.79
#